data_AF-A0A940Y2L3-F1
#
_entry.id   AF-A0A940Y2L3-F1
#
_cell.length_a   1.000
_cell.length_b   1.000
_cell.length_c   1.000
_cell.angle_alpha   90.00
_cell.angle_beta   90.00
_cell.angle_gamma   90.00
#
_symmetry.space_group_name_H-M   'P 1'
#
loop_
_entity.id
_entity.type
_entity.pdbx_description
1 polymer ?
#
loop_
_entity_poly.entity_id
_entity_poly.type
_entity_poly.pdbx_seq_one_letter_code
_entity_poly.pdbx_strand_id
1 'polypeptide(L)'
;MRTPNYPLAVALAEAGWNNSETARRINCRALQHGHRAVAVDRSRVSRWIRHGEKPRPPVPGLLAELLTEHLGRPYSPQLLGIGPARGVLVFLDPKEYHGLAVKAAAANMLLEHYVHELIRDSISRCPPA
;
A
#
# COMPACT_ATOMS: atom_id res chain seq x y z
N MET A 1 12.92 14.40 -5.42
CA MET A 1 11.80 14.35 -4.44
C MET A 1 11.12 13.00 -4.59
N ARG A 2 11.03 12.20 -3.52
CA ARG A 2 10.34 10.90 -3.57
C ARG A 2 8.84 11.12 -3.41
N THR A 3 8.04 10.33 -4.14
CA THR A 3 6.57 10.40 -4.14
C THR A 3 6.00 9.99 -2.77
N PRO A 4 5.00 10.71 -2.23
CA PRO A 4 4.29 10.29 -1.02
C PRO A 4 3.66 8.91 -1.17
N ASN A 5 3.67 8.12 -0.09
CA ASN A 5 2.99 6.83 0.00
C ASN A 5 1.53 7.04 0.44
N TYR A 6 0.68 7.34 -0.54
CA TYR A 6 -0.76 7.49 -0.34
C TYR A 6 -1.45 6.20 0.14
N PRO A 7 -1.11 4.98 -0.36
CA PRO A 7 -1.71 3.75 0.15
C PRO A 7 -1.55 3.57 1.66
N LEU A 8 -0.36 3.84 2.19
CA LEU A 8 -0.12 3.80 3.62
C LEU A 8 -0.93 4.87 4.37
N ALA A 9 -0.98 6.10 3.84
CA ALA A 9 -1.74 7.18 4.46
C ALA A 9 -3.24 6.85 4.57
N VAL A 10 -3.81 6.28 3.51
CA VAL A 10 -5.22 5.84 3.47
C VAL A 10 -5.45 4.72 4.49
N ALA A 11 -4.62 3.68 4.50
CA ALA A 11 -4.78 2.57 5.43
C ALA A 11 -4.72 2.99 6.90
N LEU A 12 -3.82 3.93 7.25
CA LEU A 12 -3.74 4.46 8.61
C LEU A 12 -4.94 5.35 8.96
N ALA A 13 -5.44 6.14 8.01
CA ALA A 13 -6.63 6.95 8.20
C ALA A 13 -7.89 6.09 8.41
N GLU A 14 -8.05 5.02 7.62
CA GLU A 14 -9.14 4.05 7.78
C GLU A 14 -9.07 3.32 9.13
N ALA A 15 -7.86 3.00 9.60
CA ALA A 15 -7.64 2.46 10.92
C ALA A 15 -7.86 3.47 12.07
N GLY A 16 -8.02 4.76 11.76
CA GLY A 16 -8.09 5.83 12.75
C GLY A 16 -6.79 6.02 13.53
N TRP A 17 -5.64 5.60 12.98
CA TRP A 17 -4.35 5.67 13.67
C TRP A 17 -3.58 6.91 13.25
N ASN A 18 -3.11 7.67 14.25
CA ASN A 18 -2.11 8.71 14.02
C ASN A 18 -0.69 8.09 13.98
N ASN A 19 0.29 8.89 13.56
CA ASN A 19 1.68 8.43 13.42
C ASN A 19 2.30 7.92 14.74
N SER A 20 1.94 8.53 15.88
CA SER A 20 2.46 8.12 17.19
C SER A 20 1.84 6.80 17.64
N GLU A 21 0.53 6.64 17.43
CA GLU A 21 -0.19 5.40 17.76
C GLU A 21 0.27 4.24 16.86
N THR A 22 0.49 4.51 15.57
CA THR A 22 1.08 3.54 14.63
C THR A 22 2.44 3.06 15.13
N ALA A 23 3.33 3.99 15.51
CA ALA A 23 4.64 3.65 16.06
C ALA A 23 4.54 2.81 17.35
N ARG A 24 3.63 3.19 18.26
CA ARG A 24 3.38 2.46 19.51
C ARG A 24 2.94 1.02 19.24
N ARG A 25 1.95 0.82 18.37
CA ARG A 25 1.45 -0.51 17.99
C ARG A 25 2.52 -1.38 17.36
N ILE A 26 3.32 -0.83 16.44
CA ILE A 26 4.44 -1.53 15.82
C ILE A 26 5.46 -1.98 16.87
N ASN A 27 5.85 -1.10 17.80
CA ASN A 27 6.81 -1.44 18.85
C ASN A 27 6.26 -2.49 19.82
N CYS A 28 5.00 -2.38 20.24
CA CYS A 28 4.34 -3.38 21.07
C CYS A 28 4.33 -4.75 20.37
N ARG A 29 3.96 -4.79 19.08
CA ARG A 29 3.96 -6.03 18.28
C ARG A 29 5.37 -6.58 18.10
N ALA A 30 6.35 -5.72 17.83
CA ALA A 30 7.74 -6.14 17.70
C ALA A 30 8.26 -6.80 18.99
N LEU A 31 7.90 -6.25 20.16
CA LEU A 31 8.24 -6.85 21.45
C LEU A 31 7.55 -8.22 21.65
N GLN A 32 6.29 -8.36 21.26
CA GLN A 32 5.56 -9.64 21.31
C GLN A 32 6.22 -10.72 20.44
N HIS A 33 6.73 -10.35 19.26
CA HIS A 33 7.45 -11.25 18.35
C HIS A 33 8.95 -11.40 18.70
N GLY A 34 9.41 -10.84 19.83
CA GLY A 34 10.81 -10.95 20.27
C GLY A 34 11.81 -10.04 19.54
N HIS A 35 11.34 -9.13 18.68
CA HIS A 35 12.15 -8.18 17.92
C HIS A 35 12.50 -6.91 18.72
N ARG A 36 13.37 -7.05 19.73
CA ARG A 36 13.77 -5.94 20.63
C ARG A 36 14.57 -4.81 19.96
N ALA A 37 15.17 -5.07 18.80
CA ALA A 37 15.94 -4.07 18.06
C ALA A 37 15.04 -3.11 17.24
N VAL A 38 13.73 -3.37 17.17
CA VAL A 38 12.80 -2.54 16.42
C VAL A 38 12.30 -1.40 17.33
N ALA A 39 12.75 -0.19 17.00
CA ALA A 39 12.25 1.04 17.60
C ALA A 39 11.78 1.99 16.49
N VAL A 40 10.47 2.12 16.34
CA VAL A 40 9.82 3.05 15.42
C VAL A 40 9.30 4.24 16.19
N ASP A 41 9.48 5.44 15.65
CA ASP A 41 8.95 6.68 16.18
C ASP A 41 7.97 7.35 15.19
N ARG A 42 7.24 8.36 15.65
CA ARG A 42 6.28 9.12 14.82
C ARG A 42 6.94 9.71 13.56
N SER A 43 8.19 10.13 13.66
CA SER A 43 8.91 10.79 12.57
C SER A 43 9.22 9.80 11.46
N ARG A 44 9.62 8.56 11.78
CA ARG A 44 9.80 7.48 10.79
C ARG A 44 8.50 7.17 10.07
N VAL A 45 7.39 7.04 10.79
CA VAL A 45 6.07 6.81 10.17
C VAL A 45 5.71 7.96 9.22
N SER A 46 5.95 9.20 9.65
CA SER A 46 5.75 10.37 8.78
C SER A 46 6.66 10.35 7.55
N ARG A 47 7.90 9.83 7.64
CA ARG A 47 8.81 9.72 6.48
C ARG A 47 8.36 8.63 5.50
N TRP A 48 7.80 7.52 5.98
CA TRP A 48 7.22 6.50 5.11
C TRP A 48 6.07 7.07 4.27
N ILE A 49 5.24 7.91 4.89
CA ILE A 49 4.11 8.56 4.22
C ILE A 49 4.58 9.69 3.29
N ARG A 50 5.36 10.65 3.79
CA ARG A 50 5.68 11.88 3.04
C ARG A 50 6.78 11.68 2.01
N HIS A 51 7.75 10.82 2.30
CA HIS A 51 8.93 10.61 1.46
C HIS A 51 8.98 9.22 0.82
N GLY A 52 7.95 8.39 1.02
CA GLY A 52 7.91 7.02 0.46
C GLY A 52 9.07 6.15 0.97
N GLU A 53 9.64 6.46 2.14
CA GLU A 53 10.70 5.63 2.73
C GLU A 53 10.14 4.24 3.06
N LYS A 54 10.91 3.20 2.72
CA LYS A 54 10.53 1.81 3.00
C LYS A 54 11.15 1.35 4.32
N PRO A 55 10.35 0.91 5.30
CA PRO A 55 10.88 0.33 6.53
C PRO A 55 11.68 -0.95 6.25
N ARG A 56 12.70 -1.21 7.07
CA ARG A 56 13.46 -2.46 7.02
C ARG A 56 12.65 -3.60 7.65
N PRO A 57 12.80 -4.86 7.17
CA PRO A 57 12.28 -6.02 7.88
C PRO A 57 12.72 -6.01 9.35
N PRO A 58 11.84 -6.38 10.31
CA PRO A 58 10.52 -7.02 10.13
C PRO A 58 9.33 -6.04 10.05
N VAL A 59 9.58 -4.73 10.11
CA VAL A 59 8.53 -3.71 10.29
C VAL A 59 7.41 -3.74 9.23
N PRO A 60 7.68 -3.91 7.92
CA PRO A 60 6.61 -3.99 6.93
C PRO A 60 5.61 -5.12 7.21
N GLY A 61 6.09 -6.28 7.66
CA GLY A 61 5.26 -7.44 8.00
C GLY A 61 4.39 -7.17 9.23
N LEU A 62 5.00 -6.66 10.30
CA LEU A 62 4.29 -6.33 11.54
C LEU A 62 3.17 -5.30 11.30
N LEU A 63 3.43 -4.29 10.48
CA LEU A 63 2.43 -3.28 10.16
C LEU A 63 1.28 -3.86 9.33
N ALA A 64 1.57 -4.74 8.37
CA ALA A 64 0.55 -5.42 7.59
C ALA A 64 -0.34 -6.34 8.45
N GLU A 65 0.26 -7.09 9.38
CA GLU A 65 -0.48 -7.92 10.35
C GLU A 65 -1.38 -7.08 11.26
N LEU A 66 -0.83 -5.99 11.83
CA LEU A 66 -1.58 -5.09 12.69
C LEU A 66 -2.80 -4.49 11.99
N LEU A 67 -2.65 -4.06 10.74
CA LEU A 67 -3.75 -3.50 9.95
C LEU A 67 -4.75 -4.60 9.54
N THR A 68 -4.27 -5.80 9.25
CA THR A 68 -5.14 -6.95 8.95
C THR A 68 -6.06 -7.29 10.12
N GLU A 69 -5.50 -7.36 11.33
CA GLU A 69 -6.26 -7.65 12.54
C GLU A 69 -7.23 -6.53 12.90
N HIS A 70 -6.85 -5.27 12.68
CA HIS A 70 -7.68 -4.14 13.07
C HIS A 70 -8.83 -3.85 12.10
N LEU A 71 -8.57 -3.99 10.79
CA LEU A 71 -9.54 -3.69 9.73
C LEU A 71 -10.30 -4.93 9.24
N GLY A 72 -9.92 -6.13 9.70
CA GLY A 72 -10.60 -7.39 9.36
C GLY A 72 -10.44 -7.83 7.90
N ARG A 73 -9.48 -7.24 7.16
CA ARG A 73 -9.19 -7.55 5.75
C ARG A 73 -7.70 -7.79 5.54
N PRO A 74 -7.28 -8.68 4.63
CA PRO A 74 -5.87 -8.98 4.43
C PRO A 74 -5.10 -7.77 3.89
N TYR A 75 -4.16 -7.28 4.67
CA TYR A 75 -3.16 -6.31 4.23
C TYR A 75 -1.83 -7.01 3.98
N SER A 76 -1.14 -6.59 2.92
CA SER A 76 0.22 -7.00 2.65
C SER A 76 1.17 -5.79 2.68
N PRO A 77 2.46 -6.00 3.00
CA PRO A 77 3.45 -4.93 2.90
C PRO A 77 3.45 -4.23 1.53
N GLN A 78 3.13 -4.97 0.47
CA GLN A 78 3.05 -4.49 -0.91
C GLN A 78 1.86 -3.58 -1.13
N LEU A 79 0.68 -3.97 -0.61
CA LEU A 79 -0.54 -3.16 -0.67
C LEU A 79 -0.34 -1.80 0.02
N LEU A 80 0.44 -1.79 1.10
CA LEU A 80 0.80 -0.61 1.87
C LEU A 80 1.96 0.20 1.27
N GLY A 81 2.54 -0.22 0.13
CA GLY A 81 3.67 0.47 -0.50
C GLY A 81 4.98 0.45 0.30
N ILE A 82 5.06 -0.33 1.38
CA ILE A 82 6.20 -0.39 2.33
C ILE A 82 7.03 -1.66 2.20
N GLY A 83 6.52 -2.68 1.51
CA GLY A 83 7.19 -3.94 1.25
C GLY A 83 7.84 -4.02 -0.12
N PRO A 84 8.67 -5.05 -0.36
CA PRO A 84 9.15 -5.39 -1.69
C PRO A 84 7.95 -5.80 -2.56
N ALA A 85 7.59 -4.97 -3.54
CA ALA A 85 6.48 -5.23 -4.45
C ALA A 85 6.77 -6.48 -5.31
N ARG A 86 5.89 -7.49 -5.25
CA ARG A 86 5.63 -8.41 -6.37
C ARG A 86 4.20 -8.17 -6.82
N GLY A 87 4.03 -7.03 -7.48
CA GLY A 87 2.80 -6.43 -8.00
C GLY A 87 3.19 -5.08 -8.57
N VAL A 88 2.74 -4.77 -9.79
CA VAL A 88 3.17 -3.56 -10.49
C VAL A 88 2.24 -2.42 -10.09
N LEU A 89 2.76 -1.45 -9.33
CA LEU A 89 2.11 -0.14 -9.20
C LEU A 89 2.38 0.64 -10.48
N VAL A 90 1.34 0.84 -11.29
CA VAL A 90 1.40 1.70 -12.47
C VAL A 90 0.92 3.09 -12.05
N PHE A 91 1.85 4.05 -11.98
CA PHE A 91 1.48 5.45 -11.83
C PHE A 91 1.03 5.97 -13.19
N LEU A 92 -0.24 6.34 -13.29
CA LEU A 92 -0.78 6.99 -14.47
C LEU A 92 -0.59 8.50 -14.32
N ASP A 93 -0.05 9.14 -15.34
CA ASP A 93 -0.08 10.59 -15.41
C ASP A 93 -1.54 11.08 -15.61
N PRO A 94 -1.83 12.38 -15.37
CA PRO A 94 -3.20 12.88 -15.47
C PRO A 94 -3.87 12.68 -16.84
N LYS A 95 -3.10 12.67 -17.94
CA LYS A 95 -3.63 12.42 -19.29
C LYS A 95 -3.95 10.95 -19.49
N GLU A 96 -3.10 10.05 -18.98
CA GLU A 96 -3.33 8.61 -19.02
C GLU A 96 -4.54 8.21 -18.18
N TYR A 97 -4.66 8.76 -16.96
CA TYR A 97 -5.83 8.56 -16.11
C TYR A 97 -7.10 9.05 -16.79
N HIS A 98 -7.08 10.26 -17.35
CA HIS A 98 -8.24 10.81 -18.04
C HIS A 98 -8.62 9.97 -19.27
N GLY A 99 -7.64 9.55 -20.07
CA GLY A 99 -7.87 8.68 -21.22
C GLY A 99 -8.50 7.34 -20.84
N LEU A 100 -8.07 6.73 -19.74
CA LEU A 100 -8.67 5.51 -19.21
C LEU A 100 -10.06 5.75 -18.60
N ALA A 101 -10.26 6.86 -17.91
CA ALA A 101 -11.55 7.25 -17.35
C ALA A 101 -12.60 7.46 -18.45
N VAL A 102 -12.22 8.10 -19.56
CA VAL A 102 -13.08 8.29 -20.73
C VAL A 102 -13.44 6.94 -21.36
N LYS A 103 -12.47 6.03 -21.49
CA LYS A 103 -12.73 4.68 -22.03
C LYS A 103 -13.64 3.85 -21.11
N ALA A 104 -13.42 3.94 -19.80
CA ALA A 104 -14.27 3.28 -18.81
C ALA A 104 -15.70 3.83 -18.85
N ALA A 105 -15.85 5.16 -18.93
CA ALA A 105 -17.15 5.80 -19.06
C ALA A 105 -17.87 5.41 -20.36
N ALA A 106 -17.15 5.32 -21.49
CA ALA A 106 -17.70 4.84 -22.76
C ALA A 106 -18.17 3.37 -22.69
N ALA A 107 -17.52 2.55 -21.87
CA ALA A 107 -17.93 1.18 -21.58
C ALA A 107 -19.04 1.09 -20.50
N ASN A 108 -19.50 2.22 -19.95
CA ASN A 108 -20.40 2.29 -18.79
C ASN A 108 -19.88 1.48 -17.59
N MET A 109 -18.57 1.49 -17.38
CA MET A 109 -17.86 0.77 -16.32
C MET A 109 -17.14 1.74 -15.39
N LEU A 110 -17.01 1.34 -14.12
CA LEU A 110 -16.09 2.00 -13.20
C LEU A 110 -14.65 1.84 -13.69
N LEU A 111 -13.85 2.90 -13.58
CA LEU A 111 -12.46 2.94 -14.04
C LEU A 111 -11.61 1.79 -13.47
N GLU A 112 -11.74 1.49 -12.18
CA GLU A 112 -11.01 0.40 -11.55
C GLU A 112 -11.35 -0.95 -12.20
N HIS A 113 -12.64 -1.22 -12.42
CA HIS A 113 -13.10 -2.46 -13.03
C HIS A 113 -12.65 -2.58 -14.50
N TYR A 114 -12.74 -1.49 -15.25
CA TYR A 114 -12.24 -1.42 -16.62
C TYR A 114 -10.73 -1.71 -16.71
N VAL A 115 -9.93 -1.12 -15.82
CA VAL A 115 -8.47 -1.36 -15.77
C VAL A 115 -8.16 -2.80 -15.38
N HIS A 116 -8.90 -3.37 -14.43
CA HIS A 116 -8.72 -4.77 -14.05
C HIS A 116 -9.02 -5.74 -15.20
N GLU A 117 -10.11 -5.53 -15.94
CA GLU A 117 -10.44 -6.35 -17.12
C GLU A 117 -9.42 -6.16 -18.24
N LEU A 118 -8.96 -4.94 -18.48
CA LEU A 118 -7.93 -4.66 -19.48
C LEU A 118 -6.61 -5.38 -19.17
N ILE A 119 -6.20 -5.39 -17.90
CA ILE A 119 -4.99 -6.08 -17.44
C ILE A 119 -5.18 -7.60 -17.55
N ARG A 120 -6.35 -8.12 -17.12
CA ARG A 120 -6.66 -9.55 -17.21
C ARG A 120 -6.64 -10.02 -18.66
N ASP A 121 -7.32 -9.31 -19.55
CA ASP A 121 -7.38 -9.62 -20.98
C ASP A 121 -5.99 -9.54 -21.62
N SER A 122 -5.19 -8.51 -21.30
CA SER A 122 -3.79 -8.42 -21.75
C SER A 122 -2.93 -9.60 -21.30
N ILE A 123 -3.09 -10.06 -20.05
CA ILE A 123 -2.36 -11.20 -19.52
C ILE A 123 -2.83 -12.51 -20.18
N SER A 124 -4.14 -12.70 -20.35
CA SER A 124 -4.73 -13.89 -21.00
C SER A 124 -4.38 -14.01 -22.48
N ARG A 125 -4.14 -12.89 -23.17
CA ARG A 125 -3.69 -12.86 -24.57
C ARG A 125 -2.18 -13.01 -24.73
N CYS A 126 -1.41 -12.93 -23.64
CA CYS A 126 0.02 -13.17 -23.68
C CYS A 126 0.25 -14.70 -23.76
N PRO A 127 0.84 -15.24 -24.84
CA PRO A 127 1.07 -16.67 -24.95
C PRO A 127 2.01 -17.14 -23.83
N PRO A 128 1.81 -18.34 -23.26
CA PRO A 128 2.75 -18.87 -22.28
C PRO A 128 4.10 -19.07 -22.97
N ALA A 129 5.14 -18.46 -22.38
CA ALA A 129 6.54 -18.59 -22.81
C ALA A 129 7.08 -20.00 -22.53
#